data_AF-A0A2D6F296-F1
#
_entry.id   AF-A0A2D6F296-F1
#
_cell.length_a   1.000
_cell.length_b   1.000
_cell.length_c   1.000
_cell.angle_alpha   90.00
_cell.angle_beta   90.00
_cell.angle_gamma   90.00
#
_symmetry.space_group_name_H-M   'P 1'
#
loop_
_entity.id
_entity.type
_entity.pdbx_description
1 polymer ?
#
loop_
_entity_poly.entity_id
_entity_poly.type
_entity_poly.pdbx_seq_one_letter_code
_entity_poly.pdbx_strand_id
1 'polypeptide(L)'
;MPEYNIKTKPDYLKLGQKVDEVLESDFLDGTYIVRAISSDDHKDLLLHELMNIIERTGTDKYDANRKGVCHDEFLGYDYDIQAGTIEIKNRRIMMPKSYTYPTVFGDTIWHFYEHALIDRGYSVRIDLLLFYDSNQLRRARKKYPEALGVRKGLDQYLYKFKDPKNKKDALIGIVKISR
;
A
#
# COMPACT_ATOMS: atom_id res chain seq x y z
N MET A 1 6.36 11.43 -13.18
CA MET A 1 6.47 12.39 -12.06
C MET A 1 7.95 12.57 -11.79
N PRO A 2 8.64 13.26 -12.72
CA PRO A 2 10.10 13.36 -12.72
C PRO A 2 10.67 14.01 -11.45
N GLU A 3 9.88 14.82 -10.77
CA GLU A 3 10.24 15.46 -9.51
C GLU A 3 10.31 14.47 -8.32
N TYR A 4 9.72 13.26 -8.43
CA TYR A 4 9.80 12.25 -7.38
C TYR A 4 11.06 11.39 -7.54
N ASN A 5 12.17 11.94 -7.02
CA ASN A 5 13.49 11.31 -7.03
C ASN A 5 13.95 10.98 -5.61
N ILE A 6 14.07 9.69 -5.29
CA ILE A 6 14.49 9.20 -3.97
C ILE A 6 15.99 9.33 -3.68
N LYS A 7 16.82 9.80 -4.64
CA LYS A 7 18.24 10.12 -4.38
C LYS A 7 18.41 11.39 -3.57
N THR A 8 17.35 12.19 -3.47
CA THR A 8 17.27 13.41 -2.67
C THR A 8 16.02 13.33 -1.81
N LYS A 9 15.99 14.08 -0.70
CA LYS A 9 14.80 14.13 0.14
C LYS A 9 13.59 14.63 -0.68
N PRO A 10 12.51 13.85 -0.82
CA PRO A 10 11.34 14.27 -1.56
C PRO A 10 10.59 15.40 -0.85
N ASP A 11 9.95 16.29 -1.62
CA ASP A 11 8.95 17.21 -1.09
C ASP A 11 7.63 16.45 -0.89
N TYR A 12 7.49 15.82 0.28
CA TYR A 12 6.38 14.93 0.59
C TYR A 12 5.02 15.59 0.39
N LEU A 13 4.88 16.86 0.81
CA LEU A 13 3.62 17.59 0.70
C LEU A 13 3.27 17.88 -0.76
N LYS A 14 4.20 18.45 -1.52
CA LYS A 14 3.95 18.82 -2.92
C LYS A 14 3.67 17.60 -3.79
N LEU A 15 4.45 16.53 -3.61
CA LEU A 15 4.23 15.27 -4.32
C LEU A 15 2.90 14.62 -3.89
N GLY A 16 2.62 14.66 -2.59
CA GLY A 16 1.38 14.16 -2.01
C GLY A 16 0.15 14.81 -2.62
N GLN A 17 0.10 16.15 -2.62
CA GLN A 17 -1.02 16.93 -3.16
C GLN A 17 -1.28 16.59 -4.63
N LYS A 18 -0.23 16.50 -5.45
CA LYS A 18 -0.36 16.19 -6.87
C LYS A 18 -1.01 14.84 -7.14
N VAL A 19 -0.65 13.82 -6.35
CA VAL A 19 -1.23 12.49 -6.50
C VAL A 19 -2.64 12.45 -5.90
N ASP A 20 -2.81 12.99 -4.70
CA ASP A 20 -4.11 13.03 -4.02
C ASP A 20 -5.17 13.78 -4.85
N GLU A 21 -4.83 14.86 -5.54
CA GLU A 21 -5.74 15.57 -6.47
C GLU A 21 -6.26 14.65 -7.60
N VAL A 22 -5.40 13.79 -8.14
CA VAL A 22 -5.78 12.80 -9.17
C VAL A 22 -6.65 11.71 -8.55
N LEU A 23 -6.35 11.27 -7.32
CA LEU A 23 -7.18 10.30 -6.62
C LEU A 23 -8.59 10.85 -6.34
N GLU A 24 -8.69 12.11 -5.93
CA GLU A 24 -9.94 12.81 -5.67
C GLU A 24 -10.81 12.98 -6.93
N SER A 25 -10.19 13.19 -8.10
CA SER A 25 -10.92 13.28 -9.36
C SER A 25 -11.41 11.93 -9.88
N ASP A 26 -10.56 10.90 -9.76
CA ASP A 26 -10.76 9.65 -10.48
C ASP A 26 -11.56 8.62 -9.68
N PHE A 27 -11.49 8.67 -8.35
CA PHE A 27 -12.23 7.75 -7.48
C PHE A 27 -13.53 8.37 -6.97
N LEU A 28 -14.55 7.52 -6.83
CA LEU A 28 -15.84 7.90 -6.25
C LEU A 28 -15.77 7.96 -4.72
N ASP A 29 -16.78 8.58 -4.11
CA ASP A 29 -16.93 8.54 -2.65
C ASP A 29 -17.04 7.09 -2.15
N GLY A 30 -16.34 6.80 -1.05
CA GLY A 30 -16.27 5.46 -0.48
C GLY A 30 -15.04 5.23 0.38
N THR A 31 -14.94 4.03 0.96
CA THR A 31 -13.78 3.60 1.74
C THR A 31 -12.97 2.60 0.93
N TYR A 32 -11.65 2.83 0.85
CA TYR A 32 -10.72 2.03 0.06
C TYR A 32 -9.58 1.51 0.91
N ILE A 33 -9.09 0.32 0.58
CA ILE A 33 -7.82 -0.19 1.09
C ILE A 33 -6.74 0.13 0.06
N VAL A 34 -5.68 0.82 0.48
CA VAL A 34 -4.65 1.34 -0.42
C VAL A 34 -3.28 0.74 -0.10
N ARG A 35 -2.65 0.13 -1.10
CA ARG A 35 -1.33 -0.49 -0.96
C ARG A 35 -0.35 0.16 -1.92
N ALA A 36 0.74 0.68 -1.38
CA ALA A 36 1.85 1.19 -2.19
C ALA A 36 2.85 0.06 -2.50
N ILE A 37 3.29 0.02 -3.75
CA ILE A 37 4.24 -0.97 -4.27
C ILE A 37 5.39 -0.25 -4.96
N SER A 38 6.60 -0.77 -4.73
CA SER A 38 7.78 -0.42 -5.49
C SER A 38 8.18 -1.57 -6.39
N SER A 39 8.57 -1.28 -7.63
CA SER A 39 9.21 -2.31 -8.47
C SER A 39 10.55 -2.78 -7.91
N ASP A 40 11.20 -1.98 -7.06
CA ASP A 40 12.49 -2.33 -6.45
C ASP A 40 12.37 -3.54 -5.50
N ASP A 41 11.18 -3.78 -4.94
CA ASP A 41 10.84 -4.97 -4.14
C ASP A 41 10.59 -6.23 -5.03
N HIS A 42 10.64 -6.08 -6.35
CA HIS A 42 10.32 -7.10 -7.37
C HIS A 42 11.42 -7.18 -8.44
N LYS A 43 12.65 -7.48 -8.02
CA LYS A 43 13.88 -7.35 -8.84
C LYS A 43 13.88 -8.07 -10.18
N ASP A 44 13.10 -9.15 -10.30
CA ASP A 44 13.03 -9.97 -11.51
C ASP A 44 11.89 -9.57 -12.46
N LEU A 45 11.17 -8.48 -12.17
CA LEU A 45 10.04 -8.02 -12.97
C LEU A 45 10.20 -6.57 -13.40
N LEU A 46 9.90 -6.31 -14.66
CA LEU A 46 9.64 -4.97 -15.15
C LEU A 46 8.29 -4.48 -14.59
N LEU A 47 8.15 -3.15 -14.46
CA LEU A 47 6.94 -2.55 -13.88
C LEU A 47 5.65 -2.99 -14.58
N HIS A 48 5.66 -3.12 -15.91
CA HIS A 48 4.49 -3.55 -16.66
C HIS A 48 4.17 -5.03 -16.45
N GLU A 49 5.17 -5.88 -16.26
CA GLU A 49 4.97 -7.30 -15.93
C GLU A 49 4.37 -7.46 -14.54
N LEU A 50 4.87 -6.66 -13.59
CA LEU A 50 4.30 -6.59 -12.24
C LEU A 50 2.84 -6.13 -12.26
N MET A 51 2.51 -5.08 -13.02
CA MET A 51 1.13 -4.63 -13.22
C MET A 51 0.25 -5.75 -13.79
N ASN A 52 0.68 -6.41 -14.87
CA ASN A 52 -0.06 -7.52 -15.49
C ASN A 52 -0.32 -8.67 -14.50
N ILE A 53 0.66 -8.98 -13.65
CA ILE A 53 0.48 -9.98 -12.60
C ILE A 53 -0.57 -9.52 -11.61
N ILE A 54 -0.48 -8.29 -11.09
CA ILE A 54 -1.42 -7.73 -10.12
C ILE A 54 -2.84 -7.68 -10.69
N GLU A 55 -3.02 -7.27 -11.94
CA GLU A 55 -4.33 -7.27 -12.60
C GLU A 55 -4.93 -8.69 -12.69
N ARG A 56 -4.09 -9.69 -12.98
CA ARG A 56 -4.54 -11.09 -13.09
C ARG A 56 -4.84 -11.72 -11.74
N THR A 57 -4.01 -11.48 -10.73
CA THR A 57 -4.06 -12.17 -9.43
C THR A 57 -4.75 -11.35 -8.34
N GLY A 58 -4.95 -10.06 -8.55
CA GLY A 58 -5.37 -9.10 -7.53
C GLY A 58 -4.28 -8.73 -6.52
N THR A 59 -3.03 -9.16 -6.68
CA THR A 59 -1.98 -8.86 -5.69
C THR A 59 -0.56 -9.04 -6.22
N ASP A 60 0.38 -8.28 -5.66
CA ASP A 60 1.81 -8.43 -5.91
C ASP A 60 2.42 -9.68 -5.24
N LYS A 61 1.65 -10.42 -4.43
CA LYS A 61 2.06 -11.64 -3.72
C LYS A 61 1.95 -12.91 -4.59
N TYR A 62 2.55 -12.88 -5.78
CA TYR A 62 2.56 -14.00 -6.73
C TYR A 62 3.53 -15.13 -6.36
N ASP A 63 4.55 -14.83 -5.57
CA ASP A 63 5.53 -15.80 -5.08
C ASP A 63 5.28 -16.06 -3.59
N ALA A 64 4.95 -17.32 -3.27
CA ALA A 64 4.69 -17.76 -1.90
C ALA A 64 5.94 -17.75 -1.01
N ASN A 65 7.13 -17.80 -1.61
CA ASN A 65 8.41 -17.78 -0.89
C ASN A 65 8.96 -16.37 -0.69
N ARG A 66 8.40 -15.36 -1.37
CA ARG A 66 8.86 -13.97 -1.22
C ARG A 66 8.45 -13.41 0.13
N LYS A 67 9.42 -13.25 1.02
CA LYS A 67 9.23 -12.49 2.26
C LYS A 67 8.83 -11.05 1.93
N GLY A 68 7.75 -10.57 2.56
CA GLY A 68 7.37 -9.16 2.48
C GLY A 68 8.12 -8.29 3.47
N VAL A 69 7.90 -6.98 3.36
CA VAL A 69 8.20 -5.99 4.41
C VAL A 69 7.66 -6.45 5.76
N CYS A 70 8.50 -6.35 6.78
CA CYS A 70 8.19 -6.76 8.16
C CYS A 70 7.57 -8.17 8.27
N HIS A 71 7.90 -9.09 7.36
CA HIS A 71 7.31 -10.43 7.30
C HIS A 71 7.40 -11.16 8.64
N ASP A 72 8.57 -11.10 9.27
CA ASP A 72 8.83 -11.78 10.54
C ASP A 72 8.01 -11.15 11.70
N GLU A 73 7.78 -9.83 11.68
CA GLU A 73 6.92 -9.15 12.68
C GLU A 73 5.44 -9.57 12.53
N PHE A 74 5.00 -9.88 11.31
CA PHE A 74 3.60 -10.20 11.01
C PHE A 74 3.28 -11.70 11.00
N LEU A 75 4.24 -12.58 11.29
CA LEU A 75 4.07 -14.04 11.23
C LEU A 75 2.89 -14.56 12.07
N GLY A 76 2.57 -13.87 13.17
CA GLY A 76 1.46 -14.19 14.07
C GLY A 76 0.06 -13.92 13.51
N TYR A 77 -0.07 -13.28 12.34
CA TYR A 77 -1.35 -12.82 11.76
C TYR A 77 -1.72 -13.58 10.49
N ASP A 78 -3.03 -13.73 10.26
CA ASP A 78 -3.61 -14.42 9.10
C ASP A 78 -3.81 -13.51 7.86
N TYR A 79 -2.86 -12.60 7.62
CA TYR A 79 -2.97 -11.55 6.60
C TYR A 79 -2.55 -12.01 5.19
N ASP A 80 -3.10 -11.34 4.17
CA ASP A 80 -2.67 -11.46 2.77
C ASP A 80 -1.83 -10.24 2.36
N ILE A 81 -2.24 -9.04 2.75
CA ILE A 81 -1.59 -7.78 2.36
C ILE A 81 -1.46 -6.82 3.54
N GLN A 82 -0.43 -5.98 3.47
CA GLN A 82 -0.31 -4.78 4.30
C GLN A 82 -0.75 -3.57 3.48
N ALA A 83 -1.67 -2.77 4.01
CA ALA A 83 -2.28 -1.65 3.30
C ALA A 83 -2.86 -0.61 4.27
N GLY A 84 -2.92 0.64 3.82
CA GLY A 84 -3.63 1.73 4.47
C GLY A 84 -5.13 1.69 4.20
N THR A 85 -5.89 2.50 4.93
CA THR A 85 -7.31 2.74 4.66
C THR A 85 -7.52 4.22 4.46
N ILE A 86 -8.24 4.56 3.40
CA ILE A 86 -8.62 5.93 3.09
C ILE A 86 -10.13 6.00 2.92
N GLU A 87 -10.70 7.16 3.18
CA GLU A 87 -12.09 7.47 2.87
C GLU A 87 -12.10 8.68 1.93
N ILE A 88 -12.89 8.59 0.86
CA ILE A 88 -13.20 9.70 -0.03
C ILE A 88 -14.65 10.10 0.23
N LYS A 89 -14.89 11.38 0.51
CA LYS A 89 -16.23 11.92 0.78
C LYS A 89 -16.35 13.30 0.15
N ASN A 90 -17.44 13.53 -0.58
CA ASN A 90 -17.64 14.72 -1.37
C ASN A 90 -16.46 15.02 -2.31
N ARG A 91 -15.91 13.97 -2.95
CA ARG A 91 -14.73 14.04 -3.82
C ARG A 91 -13.48 14.60 -3.14
N ARG A 92 -13.35 14.39 -1.83
CA ARG A 92 -12.17 14.78 -1.04
C ARG A 92 -11.70 13.62 -0.20
N ILE A 93 -10.39 13.41 -0.13
CA ILE A 93 -9.84 12.40 0.77
C ILE A 93 -9.93 12.93 2.21
N MET A 94 -10.52 12.12 3.08
CA MET A 94 -10.61 12.38 4.50
C MET A 94 -9.28 12.03 5.16
N MET A 95 -8.50 13.04 5.54
CA MET A 95 -7.20 12.86 6.18
C MET A 95 -7.33 12.32 7.61
N PRO A 96 -6.73 11.15 7.93
CA PRO A 96 -6.64 10.69 9.31
C PRO A 96 -5.78 11.64 10.15
N LYS A 97 -6.21 11.94 11.38
CA LYS A 97 -5.45 12.80 12.32
C LYS A 97 -4.07 12.25 12.69
N SER A 98 -3.84 10.95 12.45
CA SER A 98 -2.58 10.29 12.75
C SER A 98 -1.52 10.47 11.67
N TYR A 99 -1.86 11.05 10.51
CA TYR A 99 -0.90 11.23 9.43
C TYR A 99 0.06 12.37 9.75
N THR A 100 1.32 12.17 9.40
CA THR A 100 2.39 13.17 9.56
C THR A 100 2.24 14.27 8.53
N TYR A 101 1.83 13.91 7.31
CA TYR A 101 1.55 14.84 6.23
C TYR A 101 0.05 14.86 5.91
N PRO A 102 -0.53 16.04 5.58
CA PRO A 102 -1.95 16.17 5.28
C PRO A 102 -2.29 15.71 3.85
N THR A 103 -1.69 14.60 3.42
CA THR A 103 -1.89 13.94 2.12
C THR A 103 -1.66 12.45 2.29
N VAL A 104 -2.49 11.58 1.69
CA VAL A 104 -2.28 10.12 1.70
C VAL A 104 -0.96 9.76 1.05
N PHE A 105 -0.72 10.27 -0.17
CA PHE A 105 0.48 9.88 -0.89
C PHE A 105 1.75 10.46 -0.25
N GLY A 106 1.72 11.70 0.26
CA GLY A 106 2.87 12.30 0.93
C GLY A 106 3.24 11.58 2.23
N ASP A 107 2.27 11.18 3.05
CA ASP A 107 2.52 10.37 4.26
C ASP A 107 3.10 8.99 3.90
N THR A 108 2.60 8.40 2.81
CA THR A 108 3.13 7.14 2.28
C THR A 108 4.57 7.28 1.78
N ILE A 109 4.90 8.35 1.03
CA ILE A 109 6.28 8.62 0.60
C ILE A 109 7.18 8.80 1.82
N TRP A 110 6.74 9.56 2.83
CA TRP A 110 7.50 9.76 4.05
C TRP A 110 7.83 8.43 4.73
N HIS A 111 6.85 7.53 4.88
CA HIS A 111 7.10 6.20 5.43
C HIS A 111 8.08 5.37 4.59
N PHE A 112 7.94 5.38 3.26
CA PHE A 112 8.83 4.66 2.36
C PHE A 112 10.25 5.26 2.31
N TYR A 113 10.39 6.57 2.44
CA TYR A 113 11.69 7.22 2.39
C TYR A 113 12.44 7.11 3.71
N GLU A 114 11.78 7.40 4.83
CA GLU A 114 12.42 7.51 6.15
C GLU A 114 12.52 6.14 6.87
N HIS A 115 11.59 5.20 6.63
CA HIS A 115 11.58 3.91 7.35
C HIS A 115 12.00 2.71 6.52
N ALA A 116 11.88 2.74 5.18
CA ALA A 116 12.35 1.62 4.38
C ALA A 116 13.86 1.42 4.51
N LEU A 117 14.63 2.48 4.78
CA LEU A 117 16.06 2.35 5.06
C LEU A 117 16.32 1.50 6.32
N ILE A 118 15.46 1.59 7.33
CA ILE A 118 15.58 0.83 8.58
C ILE A 118 15.16 -0.63 8.38
N ASP A 119 14.06 -0.87 7.65
CA ASP A 119 13.51 -2.21 7.42
C ASP A 119 14.24 -2.99 6.31
N ARG A 120 14.55 -2.33 5.20
CA ARG A 120 15.09 -2.95 3.97
C ARG A 120 16.57 -2.66 3.73
N GLY A 121 17.15 -1.65 4.38
CA GLY A 121 18.53 -1.22 4.15
C GLY A 121 18.72 -0.31 2.92
N TYR A 122 17.64 0.11 2.26
CA TYR A 122 17.67 1.04 1.12
C TYR A 122 16.39 1.87 1.04
N SER A 123 16.50 3.06 0.44
CA SER A 123 15.33 3.92 0.13
C SER A 123 14.55 3.34 -1.04
N VAL A 124 13.23 3.45 -0.97
CA VAL A 124 12.33 2.82 -1.94
C VAL A 124 11.44 3.86 -2.60
N ARG A 125 11.34 3.81 -3.93
CA ARG A 125 10.41 4.65 -4.69
C ARG A 125 9.09 3.91 -4.85
N ILE A 126 7.98 4.59 -4.61
CA ILE A 126 6.66 4.03 -4.91
C ILE A 126 6.41 4.15 -6.42
N ASP A 127 6.11 3.03 -7.07
CA ASP A 127 5.83 2.96 -8.51
C ASP A 127 4.33 2.71 -8.79
N LEU A 128 3.61 2.03 -7.89
CA LEU A 128 2.18 1.76 -8.00
C LEU A 128 1.43 2.03 -6.69
N LEU A 129 0.19 2.52 -6.80
CA LEU A 129 -0.81 2.45 -5.74
C LEU A 129 -1.93 1.51 -6.19
N LEU A 130 -2.25 0.52 -5.36
CA LEU A 130 -3.32 -0.43 -5.58
C LEU A 130 -4.50 -0.05 -4.70
N PHE A 131 -5.68 0.07 -5.30
CA PHE A 131 -6.92 0.41 -4.61
C PHE A 131 -7.83 -0.80 -4.60
N TYR A 132 -8.27 -1.19 -3.41
CA TYR A 132 -9.19 -2.29 -3.22
C TYR A 132 -10.52 -1.84 -2.61
N ASP A 133 -11.60 -2.53 -2.99
CA ASP A 133 -12.91 -2.42 -2.35
C ASP A 133 -12.80 -2.87 -0.89
N SER A 134 -12.97 -1.95 0.06
CA SER A 134 -12.92 -2.29 1.49
C SER A 134 -13.94 -3.36 1.90
N ASN A 135 -15.04 -3.52 1.16
CA ASN A 135 -16.03 -4.55 1.43
C ASN A 135 -15.57 -5.96 1.02
N GLN A 136 -14.49 -6.09 0.23
CA GLN A 136 -13.92 -7.37 -0.19
C GLN A 136 -12.74 -7.82 0.69
N LEU A 137 -12.35 -7.00 1.67
CA LEU A 137 -11.32 -7.35 2.65
C LEU A 137 -11.88 -7.34 4.07
N ARG A 138 -11.16 -8.00 4.96
CA ARG A 138 -11.35 -7.91 6.40
C ARG A 138 -10.02 -7.62 7.07
N ARG A 139 -10.07 -6.99 8.24
CA ARG A 139 -8.91 -6.91 9.13
C ARG A 139 -8.39 -8.32 9.40
N ALA A 140 -7.08 -8.50 9.27
CA ALA A 140 -6.42 -9.72 9.69
C ALA A 140 -6.53 -9.88 11.21
N ARG A 141 -6.46 -11.12 11.66
CA ARG A 141 -6.52 -11.49 13.07
C ARG A 141 -5.27 -12.30 13.40
N LYS A 142 -4.98 -12.41 14.68
CA LYS A 142 -3.98 -13.38 15.14
C LYS A 142 -4.41 -14.80 14.73
N LYS A 143 -3.45 -15.61 14.28
CA LYS A 143 -3.67 -17.02 13.94
C LYS A 143 -4.08 -17.84 15.16
N TYR A 144 -3.52 -17.51 16.31
CA TYR A 144 -3.79 -18.12 17.61
C TYR A 144 -3.72 -17.04 18.71
N PRO A 145 -4.48 -17.17 19.82
CA PRO A 145 -4.56 -16.14 20.86
C PRO A 145 -3.19 -15.70 21.42
N GLU A 146 -2.29 -16.65 21.60
CA GLU A 146 -0.94 -16.51 22.15
C GLU A 146 0.11 -16.04 21.13
N ALA A 147 -0.28 -15.82 19.86
CA ALA A 147 0.64 -15.30 18.86
C ALA A 147 1.21 -13.96 19.29
N LEU A 148 2.52 -13.80 19.09
CA LEU A 148 3.18 -12.52 19.30
C LEU A 148 2.44 -11.44 18.51
N GLY A 149 2.11 -10.36 19.22
CA GLY A 149 1.53 -9.18 18.61
C GLY A 149 2.56 -8.45 17.77
N VAL A 150 2.07 -7.56 16.92
CA VAL A 150 2.89 -6.55 16.26
C VAL A 150 3.01 -5.34 17.16
N ARG A 151 3.91 -4.42 16.83
CA ARG A 151 3.92 -3.10 17.49
C ARG A 151 2.52 -2.46 17.44
N LYS A 152 2.11 -1.86 18.55
CA LYS A 152 0.78 -1.25 18.71
C LYS A 152 0.46 -0.34 17.53
N GLY A 153 -0.68 -0.58 16.87
CA GLY A 153 -1.15 0.21 15.75
C GLY A 153 -0.63 -0.24 14.39
N LEU A 154 0.21 -1.29 14.29
CA LEU A 154 0.55 -1.88 12.99
C LEU A 154 -0.47 -2.94 12.53
N ASP A 155 -1.18 -3.55 13.47
CA ASP A 155 -2.23 -4.55 13.22
C ASP A 155 -3.37 -4.00 12.37
N GLN A 156 -3.60 -2.68 12.45
CA GLN A 156 -4.62 -2.00 11.67
C GLN A 156 -4.34 -1.97 10.15
N TYR A 157 -3.10 -2.23 9.74
CA TYR A 157 -2.70 -2.23 8.33
C TYR A 157 -2.72 -3.62 7.72
N LEU A 158 -3.09 -4.66 8.48
CA LEU A 158 -3.09 -6.04 8.01
C LEU A 158 -4.49 -6.42 7.52
N TYR A 159 -4.56 -6.83 6.25
CA TYR A 159 -5.81 -7.20 5.59
C TYR A 159 -5.74 -8.60 5.00
N LYS A 160 -6.89 -9.26 5.01
CA LYS A 160 -7.12 -10.56 4.36
C LYS A 160 -8.27 -10.43 3.37
N PHE A 161 -8.14 -11.04 2.20
CA PHE A 161 -9.24 -11.11 1.23
C PHE A 161 -10.38 -11.98 1.79
N LYS A 162 -11.63 -11.57 1.56
CA LYS A 162 -12.79 -12.38 1.92
C LYS A 162 -12.93 -13.60 1.01
N ASP A 163 -12.67 -13.44 -0.28
CA ASP A 163 -12.57 -14.53 -1.24
C ASP A 163 -11.11 -14.72 -1.71
N PRO A 164 -10.37 -15.69 -1.14
CA PRO A 164 -8.98 -15.93 -1.50
C PRO A 164 -8.80 -16.55 -2.90
N LYS A 165 -9.86 -17.09 -3.51
CA LYS A 165 -9.81 -17.66 -4.87
C LYS A 165 -10.03 -16.60 -5.94
N ASN A 166 -10.62 -15.46 -5.59
CA ASN A 166 -10.98 -14.42 -6.53
C ASN A 166 -10.54 -13.01 -6.07
N LYS A 167 -9.27 -12.91 -5.62
CA LYS A 167 -8.69 -11.68 -5.08
C LYS A 167 -8.73 -10.49 -6.06
N LYS A 168 -8.69 -10.75 -7.37
CA LYS A 168 -8.75 -9.73 -8.42
C LYS A 168 -10.04 -8.91 -8.37
N ASP A 169 -11.15 -9.49 -7.93
CA ASP A 169 -12.45 -8.80 -7.85
C ASP A 169 -12.46 -7.75 -6.73
N ALA A 170 -11.51 -7.82 -5.79
CA ALA A 170 -11.30 -6.77 -4.80
C ALA A 170 -10.53 -5.57 -5.37
N LEU A 171 -9.76 -5.72 -6.45
CA LEU A 171 -8.93 -4.66 -7.01
C LEU A 171 -9.80 -3.72 -7.88
N ILE A 172 -9.97 -2.49 -7.43
CA ILE A 172 -10.75 -1.46 -8.12
C ILE A 172 -9.89 -0.68 -9.11
N GLY A 173 -8.62 -0.44 -8.78
CA GLY A 173 -7.77 0.39 -9.62
C GLY A 173 -6.29 0.28 -9.30
N ILE A 174 -5.48 0.62 -10.30
CA ILE A 174 -4.03 0.74 -10.20
C ILE A 174 -3.65 2.14 -10.66
N VAL A 175 -3.01 2.91 -9.79
CA VAL A 175 -2.44 4.22 -10.14
C VAL A 175 -0.94 4.07 -10.32
N LYS A 176 -0.47 4.32 -11.54
CA LYS A 176 0.94 4.25 -11.90
C LYS A 176 1.63 5.58 -11.63
N ILE A 177 2.67 5.56 -10.80
CA ILE A 177 3.52 6.71 -10.52
C ILE A 177 4.66 6.74 -11.54
N SER A 178 4.39 7.32 -12.71
CA SER A 178 5.38 7.44 -13.79
C SER A 178 6.69 8.04 -13.29
N ARG A 179 7.82 7.60 -13.84
CA ARG A 179 9.12 8.24 -13.61
C ARG A 179 9.21 9.59 -14.31
#